data_AF-A0AAJ1RWY0-F1
#
_entry.id   AF-A0AAJ1RWY0-F1
#
_cell.length_a   1.000
_cell.length_b   1.000
_cell.length_c   1.000
_cell.angle_alpha   90.00
_cell.angle_beta   90.00
_cell.angle_gamma   90.00
#
_symmetry.space_group_name_H-M   'P 1'
#
loop_
_entity.id
_entity.type
_entity.pdbx_description
1 polymer ?
#
loop_
_entity_poly.entity_id
_entity_poly.type
_entity_poly.pdbx_seq_one_letter_code
_entity_poly.pdbx_strand_id
1 'polypeptide(L)' 'MDPRLVILSRGPGLYSTKQLVKEAEKEEWAVRVVDPLKLTVLIDDGGGRIYYKGWPLECEAVIPR' A
#
# COMPACT_ATOMS: atom_id res chain seq x y z
N MET A 1 5.76 1.77 12.15
CA MET A 1 6.65 2.18 11.06
C MET A 1 5.78 2.29 9.82
N ASP A 2 5.79 3.46 9.17
CA ASP A 2 5.03 3.67 7.94
C ASP A 2 5.69 2.89 6.80
N PRO A 3 4.88 2.25 5.92
CA PRO A 3 5.43 1.47 4.84
C PRO A 3 6.10 2.37 3.81
N ARG A 4 7.31 2.02 3.40
CA ARG A 4 7.98 2.68 2.28
C ARG A 4 7.34 2.28 0.94
N LEU A 5 6.90 1.03 0.83
CA LEU A 5 6.20 0.49 -0.34
C LEU A 5 4.80 -0.02 0.03
N VAL A 6 3.79 0.43 -0.71
CA VAL A 6 2.43 -0.11 -0.64
C VAL A 6 2.12 -0.93 -1.89
N ILE A 7 1.72 -2.18 -1.71
CA ILE A 7 1.19 -3.02 -2.79
C ILE A 7 -0.33 -3.01 -2.68
N LEU A 8 -1.00 -2.42 -3.67
CA LEU A 8 -2.44 -2.39 -3.77
C LEU A 8 -2.91 -3.72 -4.37
N SER A 9 -3.48 -4.60 -3.54
CA SER A 9 -4.04 -5.85 -4.03
C SER A 9 -5.13 -6.44 -3.12
N ARG A 10 -6.15 -7.02 -3.76
CA ARG A 10 -7.22 -7.78 -3.09
C ARG A 10 -6.83 -9.21 -2.73
N GLY A 11 -5.73 -9.72 -3.28
CA GLY A 11 -5.29 -11.09 -3.11
C GLY A 11 -3.91 -11.22 -2.43
N PRO A 12 -3.78 -10.89 -1.13
CA PRO A 12 -2.50 -10.95 -0.41
C PRO A 12 -1.90 -12.37 -0.36
N GLY A 13 -2.75 -13.40 -0.43
CA GLY A 13 -2.32 -14.80 -0.42
C GLY A 13 -1.81 -15.33 -1.76
N LEU A 14 -2.04 -14.59 -2.86
CA LEU A 14 -1.71 -15.05 -4.21
C LEU A 14 -0.21 -15.01 -4.47
N TYR A 15 0.27 -15.93 -5.29
CA TYR A 15 1.69 -16.12 -5.57
C TYR A 15 2.39 -14.81 -5.97
N SER A 16 1.85 -14.06 -6.92
CA SER A 16 2.51 -12.83 -7.37
C SER A 16 2.59 -11.74 -6.31
N THR A 17 1.59 -11.57 -5.44
CA THR A 17 1.70 -10.63 -4.32
C THR A 17 2.75 -11.08 -3.31
N LYS A 18 2.81 -12.38 -2.99
CA LYS A 18 3.83 -12.93 -2.10
C LYS A 18 5.24 -12.73 -2.64
N GLN A 19 5.46 -12.93 -3.95
CA GLN A 19 6.78 -12.71 -4.56
C GLN A 19 7.18 -11.23 -4.54
N LEU A 20 6.25 -10.32 -4.83
CA LEU A 20 6.54 -8.88 -4.75
C LEU A 20 6.93 -8.45 -3.33
N VAL A 21 6.19 -8.92 -2.30
CA VAL A 21 6.54 -8.65 -0.90
C VAL A 21 7.92 -9.22 -0.57
N LYS A 22 8.16 -10.49 -0.90
CA LYS A 22 9.40 -11.19 -0.58
C LYS A 22 10.64 -10.50 -1.19
N GLU A 23 10.61 -10.15 -2.47
CA GLU A 23 11.75 -9.52 -3.11
C GLU A 23 11.93 -8.07 -2.64
N ALA A 24 10.86 -7.34 -2.36
CA ALA A 24 10.98 -5.98 -1.81
C ALA A 24 11.54 -5.98 -0.37
N GLU A 25 11.09 -6.91 0.50
CA GLU A 25 11.64 -7.07 1.85
C GLU A 25 13.12 -7.48 1.83
N LYS A 26 13.54 -8.29 0.84
CA LYS A 26 14.94 -8.67 0.63
C LYS A 26 15.84 -7.48 0.29
N GLU A 27 15.28 -6.47 -0.39
CA GLU A 27 15.92 -5.17 -0.66
C GLU A 27 15.70 -4.16 0.48
N GLU A 28 15.32 -4.63 1.69
CA GLU A 28 15.13 -3.84 2.89
C GLU A 28 14.01 -2.78 2.79
N TRP A 29 13.02 -2.99 1.92
CA TRP A 29 11.82 -2.17 1.88
C TRP A 29 10.84 -2.58 2.98
N ALA A 30 10.28 -1.59 3.69
CA ALA A 30 9.12 -1.81 4.54
C ALA A 30 7.86 -1.87 3.66
N VAL A 31 7.32 -3.08 3.47
CA VAL A 31 6.19 -3.32 2.55
C VAL A 31 4.87 -3.47 3.30
N ARG A 32 3.79 -2.94 2.74
CA ARG A 32 2.42 -3.24 3.20
C ARG A 32 1.51 -3.58 2.02
N VAL A 33 0.85 -4.72 2.10
CA VAL A 33 -0.23 -5.06 1.17
C VAL A 33 -1.53 -4.46 1.67
N VAL A 34 -2.18 -3.65 0.83
CA VAL A 34 -3.44 -2.97 1.16
C VAL A 34 -4.49 -3.34 0.13
N ASP A 35 -5.66 -3.73 0.62
CA ASP A 35 -6.85 -3.91 -0.22
C ASP A 35 -7.37 -2.53 -0.67
N PRO A 36 -7.39 -2.22 -1.98
CA PRO A 36 -7.84 -0.93 -2.46
C PRO A 36 -9.27 -0.58 -2.05
N LEU A 37 -10.13 -1.59 -1.85
CA LEU A 37 -11.52 -1.38 -1.44
C LEU A 37 -11.65 -0.95 0.04
N LYS A 38 -10.56 -1.01 0.79
CA LYS A 38 -10.49 -0.55 2.19
C LYS A 38 -9.86 0.84 2.33
N LEU A 39 -9.55 1.49 1.20
CA LEU A 39 -9.04 2.85 1.19
C LEU A 39 -10.19 3.84 1.25
N THR A 40 -9.97 4.94 1.97
CA THR A 40 -10.84 6.10 1.97
C THR A 40 -10.09 7.25 1.32
N VAL A 41 -10.69 7.88 0.31
CA VAL A 41 -10.11 9.06 -0.35
C VAL A 41 -10.88 10.29 0.14
N LEU A 42 -10.16 11.27 0.67
CA LEU A 42 -10.69 12.60 0.97
C LEU A 42 -10.13 13.58 -0.05
N ILE A 43 -11.00 14.34 -0.69
CA ILE A 43 -10.64 15.35 -1.69
C ILE A 43 -11.19 16.68 -1.16
N ASP A 44 -10.30 17.65 -0.97
CA ASP A 44 -10.63 19.02 -0.56
C ASP A 44 -9.87 20.03 -1.44
N ASP A 45 -10.04 21.32 -1.17
CA ASP A 45 -9.36 22.41 -1.91
C ASP A 45 -7.82 22.35 -1.78
N GLY A 46 -7.30 21.61 -0.80
CA GLY A 46 -5.88 21.34 -0.58
C GLY A 46 -5.36 20.06 -1.24
N GLY A 47 -6.22 19.31 -1.94
CA GLY A 47 -5.85 18.13 -2.72
C GLY A 47 -6.46 16.82 -2.22
N GLY A 48 -5.90 15.71 -2.69
CA GLY A 48 -6.33 14.35 -2.35
C GLY A 48 -5.48 13.73 -1.25
N ARG A 49 -6.13 13.23 -0.18
CA ARG A 49 -5.49 12.41 0.87
C ARG A 49 -6.10 11.02 0.87
N ILE A 50 -5.27 10.00 1.05
CA ILE A 50 -5.70 8.60 1.13
C ILE A 50 -5.53 8.13 2.57
N TYR A 51 -6.53 7.40 3.08
CA TYR A 51 -6.53 6.81 4.41
C TYR A 51 -6.73 5.30 4.32
N TYR A 52 -6.08 4.59 5.22
CA TYR A 52 -6.30 3.17 5.46
C TYR A 52 -6.58 2.94 6.93
N LYS A 53 -7.76 2.38 7.25
CA LYS A 53 -8.22 2.16 8.64
C LYS A 53 -8.18 3.42 9.51
N GLY A 54 -8.55 4.57 8.93
CA GLY A 54 -8.60 5.85 9.65
C GLY A 54 -7.26 6.57 9.79
N TRP A 55 -6.15 5.99 9.34
CA TRP A 55 -4.82 6.61 9.36
C TRP A 55 -4.42 7.05 7.96
N PRO A 56 -3.76 8.22 7.79
CA PRO A 56 -3.18 8.62 6.52
C PRO A 56 -2.26 7.52 5.97
N LEU A 57 -2.40 7.23 4.67
CA LEU A 57 -1.55 6.28 3.98
C LEU A 57 -0.49 7.04 3.20
N GLU A 58 0.66 7.24 3.84
CA GLU A 58 1.85 7.83 3.23
C GLU A 58 2.86 6.74 2.90
N CYS A 59 3.46 6.81 1.71
CA CYS A 59 4.49 5.87 1.25
C CYS A 59 5.32 6.49 0.13
N GLU A 60 6.51 5.95 -0.11
CA GLU A 60 7.41 6.39 -1.18
C GLU A 60 6.98 5.86 -2.55
N ALA A 61 6.41 4.65 -2.59
CA ALA A 61 6.03 3.98 -3.82
C ALA A 61 4.76 3.14 -3.68
N VAL A 62 4.06 2.97 -4.81
CA VAL A 62 2.85 2.14 -4.92
C VAL A 62 2.98 1.17 -6.10
N ILE A 63 2.63 -0.10 -5.89
CA ILE A 63 2.46 -1.09 -6.96
C ILE A 63 0.96 -1.47 -7.06
N PRO A 64 0.25 -1.09 -8.13
CA PRO A 64 -1.13 -1.52 -8.37
C PRO A 64 -1.19 -2.95 -8.96
N ARG A 65 -1.97 -3.84 -8.33
CA ARG A 65 -2.10 -5.25 -8.73
C ARG A 65 -3.49 -5.86 -8.55
#